data_AF-A0A3S4DFF3-F1
#
_entry.id   AF-A0A3S4DFF3-F1
#
_cell.length_a   1.000
_cell.length_b   1.000
_cell.length_c   1.000
_cell.angle_alpha   90.00
_cell.angle_beta   90.00
_cell.angle_gamma   90.00
#
_symmetry.space_group_name_H-M   'P 1'
#
loop_
_entity.id
_entity.type
_entity.pdbx_description
1 polymer ?
#
loop_
_entity_poly.entity_id
_entity_poly.type
_entity_poly.pdbx_seq_one_letter_code
_entity_poly.pdbx_strand_id
1 'polypeptide(L)'
;MVKVDKWRFLAVGLCLTAFSGMAAADSLDAQRQRYQQIKQAWDNQQMDVVAQLMPTLRDYPLYPYLEYRQLTQDLGSVGYSQVSTFIQQHPTLPPAKSLSSRFVNELARREDWRTLLTFSPQAPKPVAARCNYYYAKWGNRRSPGRLGRHGRDLAVWQVVAGRLRQAVQRLAGRRQANAADHVGNA
;
A
#
# COMPACT_ATOMS: atom_id res chain seq x y z
N MET A 1 1.15 26.98 -58.88
CA MET A 1 0.46 25.69 -59.05
C MET A 1 1.52 24.61 -59.11
N VAL A 2 1.79 23.93 -58.00
CA VAL A 2 2.87 22.95 -57.88
C VAL A 2 2.37 21.60 -58.41
N LYS A 3 2.95 21.10 -59.51
CA LYS A 3 2.73 19.74 -59.99
C LYS A 3 3.44 18.79 -59.02
N VAL A 4 2.69 18.15 -58.13
CA VAL A 4 3.24 17.10 -57.28
C VAL A 4 3.22 15.80 -58.08
N ASP A 5 4.42 15.27 -58.36
CA ASP A 5 4.59 14.08 -59.17
C ASP A 5 3.88 12.86 -58.54
N LYS A 6 3.00 12.22 -59.32
CA LYS A 6 2.29 10.98 -58.95
C LYS A 6 3.20 9.89 -58.38
N TRP A 7 4.47 9.87 -58.79
CA TRP A 7 5.48 8.92 -58.34
C TRP A 7 5.88 9.12 -56.87
N ARG A 8 5.81 10.35 -56.35
CA ARG A 8 6.08 10.66 -54.94
C ARG A 8 4.98 10.14 -54.02
N PHE A 9 3.72 10.16 -54.47
CA PHE A 9 2.61 9.58 -53.72
C PHE A 9 2.67 8.04 -53.68
N LEU A 10 3.12 7.39 -54.75
CA LEU A 10 3.34 5.95 -54.78
C LEU A 10 4.49 5.51 -53.87
N ALA A 11 5.59 6.27 -53.83
CA ALA A 11 6.72 6.00 -52.93
C ALA A 11 6.34 6.16 -51.45
N VAL A 12 5.54 7.17 -51.11
CA VAL A 12 5.05 7.38 -49.73
C VAL A 12 4.07 6.27 -49.32
N GLY A 13 3.19 5.82 -50.22
CA GLY A 13 2.29 4.69 -49.96
C GLY A 13 3.01 3.37 -49.71
N LEU A 14 4.08 3.08 -50.46
CA LEU A 14 4.89 1.87 -50.31
C LEU A 14 5.72 1.87 -49.01
N CYS A 15 6.19 3.04 -48.57
CA CYS A 15 6.88 3.19 -47.27
C CYS A 15 5.94 2.98 -46.07
N LEU A 16 4.67 3.40 -46.17
CA LEU A 16 3.69 3.26 -45.09
C LEU A 16 3.29 1.79 -44.83
N THR A 17 3.36 0.91 -45.83
CA THR A 17 3.06 -0.53 -45.67
C THR A 17 4.22 -1.34 -45.07
N ALA A 18 5.47 -0.90 -45.26
CA ALA A 18 6.66 -1.60 -44.79
C ALA A 18 6.93 -1.46 -43.27
N PHE A 19 6.25 -0.53 -42.60
CA PHE A 19 6.36 -0.32 -41.15
C PHE A 19 5.35 -1.14 -40.33
N SER A 20 4.58 -2.03 -40.97
CA SER A 20 3.73 -2.99 -40.25
C SER A 20 4.64 -3.91 -39.44
N GLY A 21 4.75 -3.65 -38.13
CA GLY A 21 5.77 -4.20 -37.26
C GLY A 21 5.88 -5.72 -37.32
N MET A 22 7.12 -6.21 -37.35
CA MET A 22 7.46 -7.57 -36.97
C MET A 22 7.05 -7.78 -35.50
N ALA A 23 5.79 -8.08 -35.25
CA ALA A 23 5.39 -8.76 -34.03
C ALA A 23 5.97 -10.17 -34.13
N ALA A 24 7.12 -10.40 -33.52
CA ALA A 24 7.60 -11.76 -33.29
C ALA A 24 6.54 -12.43 -32.41
N ALA A 25 5.69 -13.25 -33.03
CA ALA A 25 4.76 -14.09 -32.31
C ALA A 25 5.61 -15.13 -31.56
N ASP A 26 6.02 -14.77 -30.35
CA ASP A 26 6.76 -15.69 -29.51
C ASP A 26 5.88 -16.89 -29.23
N SER A 27 6.44 -18.09 -29.42
CA SER A 27 5.64 -19.31 -29.35
C SER A 27 5.06 -19.43 -27.95
N LEU A 28 3.83 -19.95 -27.87
CA LEU A 28 3.17 -20.18 -26.58
C LEU A 28 4.03 -21.08 -25.68
N ASP A 29 4.81 -21.99 -26.27
CA ASP A 29 5.73 -22.87 -25.56
C ASP A 29 6.93 -22.12 -24.97
N ALA A 30 7.50 -21.15 -25.69
CA ALA A 30 8.56 -20.30 -25.15
C ALA A 30 8.04 -19.44 -23.97
N GLN A 31 6.83 -18.90 -24.07
CA GLN A 31 6.19 -18.18 -22.96
C GLN A 31 5.94 -19.08 -21.74
N ARG A 32 5.49 -20.32 -21.96
CA ARG A 32 5.33 -21.33 -20.88
C ARG A 32 6.65 -21.64 -20.19
N GLN A 33 7.73 -21.81 -20.96
CA GLN A 33 9.06 -22.06 -20.40
C GLN A 33 9.54 -20.89 -19.53
N ARG A 34 9.43 -19.64 -20.02
CA ARG A 34 9.76 -18.45 -19.22
C ARG A 34 8.88 -18.31 -17.98
N TYR A 35 7.61 -18.69 -18.07
CA TYR A 35 6.71 -18.70 -16.91
C TYR A 35 7.15 -19.71 -15.83
N GLN A 36 7.69 -20.87 -16.21
CA GLN A 36 8.27 -21.80 -15.22
C GLN A 36 9.58 -21.25 -14.64
N GLN A 37 10.43 -20.65 -15.48
CA GLN A 37 11.69 -20.04 -15.03
C GLN A 37 11.45 -18.92 -14.01
N ILE A 38 10.52 -17.99 -14.27
CA ILE A 38 10.23 -16.91 -13.33
C ILE A 38 9.67 -17.45 -12.01
N LYS A 39 8.83 -18.50 -12.04
CA LYS A 39 8.34 -19.14 -10.82
C LYS A 39 9.49 -19.70 -9.98
N GLN A 40 10.39 -20.46 -10.61
CA GLN A 40 11.55 -21.05 -9.93
C GLN A 40 12.49 -19.98 -9.38
N ALA A 41 12.78 -18.93 -10.17
CA ALA A 41 13.59 -17.79 -9.73
C ALA A 41 12.97 -17.11 -8.49
N TRP A 42 11.65 -16.92 -8.50
CA TRP A 42 10.93 -16.32 -7.39
C TRP A 42 10.95 -17.18 -6.14
N ASP A 43 10.78 -18.51 -6.29
CA ASP A 43 10.83 -19.46 -5.18
C ASP A 43 12.24 -19.53 -4.57
N ASN A 44 13.28 -19.29 -5.37
CA ASN A 44 14.68 -19.20 -4.96
C ASN A 44 15.13 -17.77 -4.55
N GLN A 45 14.21 -16.81 -4.44
CA GLN A 45 14.50 -15.41 -4.10
C GLN A 45 15.47 -14.67 -5.06
N GLN A 46 15.58 -15.13 -6.31
CA GLN A 46 16.38 -14.50 -7.37
C GLN A 46 15.61 -13.33 -7.99
N MET A 47 15.47 -12.23 -7.24
CA MET A 47 14.58 -11.11 -7.59
C MET A 47 15.06 -10.31 -8.81
N ASP A 48 16.35 -10.34 -9.10
CA ASP A 48 16.97 -9.80 -10.32
C ASP A 48 16.45 -10.53 -11.58
N VAL A 49 16.45 -11.86 -11.55
CA VAL A 49 15.91 -12.70 -12.63
C VAL A 49 14.40 -12.50 -12.76
N VAL A 50 13.68 -12.41 -11.65
CA VAL A 50 12.24 -12.09 -11.66
C VAL A 50 11.98 -10.75 -12.36
N ALA A 51 12.71 -9.70 -11.97
CA ALA A 51 12.55 -8.37 -12.56
C ALA A 51 12.83 -8.36 -14.07
N GLN A 52 13.82 -9.13 -14.52
CA GLN A 52 14.15 -9.28 -15.94
C GLN A 52 13.07 -10.04 -16.71
N LEU A 53 12.49 -11.10 -16.14
CA LEU A 53 11.52 -11.96 -16.81
C LEU A 53 10.11 -11.37 -16.83
N MET A 54 9.71 -10.59 -15.82
CA MET A 54 8.38 -9.96 -15.73
C MET A 54 7.92 -9.27 -17.04
N PRO A 55 8.67 -8.32 -17.63
CA PRO A 55 8.22 -7.62 -18.84
C PRO A 55 8.06 -8.53 -20.07
N THR A 56 8.74 -9.69 -20.10
CA THR A 56 8.69 -10.65 -21.22
C THR A 56 7.44 -11.51 -21.25
N LEU A 57 6.61 -11.42 -20.20
CA LEU A 57 5.41 -12.25 -20.00
C LEU A 57 4.12 -11.44 -20.06
N ARG A 58 4.14 -10.15 -20.41
CA ARG A 58 2.95 -9.27 -20.38
C ARG A 58 1.77 -9.80 -21.18
N ASP A 59 2.04 -10.44 -22.32
CA ASP A 59 1.02 -11.00 -23.22
C ASP A 59 0.62 -12.44 -22.86
N TYR A 60 1.27 -13.04 -21.85
CA TYR A 60 0.99 -14.41 -21.42
C TYR A 60 -0.26 -14.44 -20.53
N PRO A 61 -1.24 -15.33 -20.77
CA PRO A 61 -2.53 -15.32 -20.05
C PRO A 61 -2.45 -15.42 -18.53
N LEU A 62 -1.38 -16.01 -17.97
CA LEU A 62 -1.18 -16.14 -16.52
C LEU A 62 -0.39 -14.99 -15.89
N TYR A 63 0.01 -13.97 -16.66
CA TYR A 63 0.72 -12.80 -16.16
C TYR A 63 0.02 -12.10 -14.97
N PRO A 64 -1.33 -11.96 -14.93
CA PRO A 64 -2.01 -11.36 -13.78
C PRO A 64 -1.77 -12.07 -12.44
N TYR A 65 -1.41 -13.36 -12.47
CA TYR A 65 -1.04 -14.11 -11.25
C TYR A 65 0.35 -13.71 -10.73
N LEU A 66 1.27 -13.36 -11.63
CA LEU A 66 2.60 -12.85 -11.25
C LEU A 66 2.49 -11.45 -10.66
N GLU A 67 1.69 -10.58 -11.28
CA GLU A 67 1.38 -9.26 -10.74
C GLU A 67 0.74 -9.34 -9.35
N TYR A 68 -0.23 -10.25 -9.17
CA TYR A 68 -0.82 -10.51 -7.86
C TYR A 68 0.23 -10.95 -6.82
N ARG A 69 1.13 -11.87 -7.20
CA ARG A 69 2.21 -12.35 -6.32
C ARG A 69 3.12 -11.18 -5.91
N GLN A 70 3.54 -10.36 -6.87
CA GLN A 70 4.35 -9.17 -6.61
C GLN A 70 3.66 -8.21 -5.64
N LEU A 71 2.39 -7.91 -5.92
CA LEU A 71 1.58 -7.00 -5.12
C LEU A 71 1.38 -7.49 -3.68
N THR A 72 1.27 -8.80 -3.49
CA THR A 72 0.94 -9.39 -2.18
C THR A 72 2.14 -9.86 -1.37
N GLN A 73 3.33 -9.98 -1.98
CA GLN A 73 4.57 -10.33 -1.29
C GLN A 73 4.93 -9.30 -0.22
N ASP A 74 4.81 -8.02 -0.53
CA ASP A 74 4.92 -6.94 0.44
C ASP A 74 3.72 -6.02 0.33
N LEU A 75 2.53 -6.57 0.62
CA LEU A 75 1.31 -5.78 0.62
C LEU A 75 1.46 -4.54 1.50
N GLY A 76 2.30 -4.61 2.56
CA GLY A 76 2.65 -3.61 3.57
C GLY A 76 3.27 -2.31 3.07
N SER A 77 3.93 -2.32 1.91
CA SER A 77 4.46 -1.10 1.28
C SER A 77 3.58 -0.59 0.14
N VAL A 78 2.64 -1.40 -0.35
CA VAL A 78 1.76 -1.05 -1.46
C VAL A 78 0.74 0.02 -1.05
N GLY A 79 0.56 1.00 -1.94
CA GLY A 79 -0.38 2.10 -1.77
C GLY A 79 -1.79 1.81 -2.30
N TYR A 80 -2.73 2.70 -1.95
CA TYR A 80 -4.12 2.66 -2.40
C TYR A 80 -4.26 2.47 -3.92
N SER A 81 -3.55 3.30 -4.70
CA SER A 81 -3.71 3.36 -6.16
C SER A 81 -3.29 2.05 -6.84
N GLN A 82 -2.22 1.43 -6.37
CA GLN A 82 -1.72 0.17 -6.93
C GLN A 82 -2.73 -0.95 -6.71
N VAL A 83 -3.27 -1.09 -5.49
CA VAL A 83 -4.28 -2.11 -5.19
C VAL A 83 -5.58 -1.84 -5.93
N SER A 84 -6.06 -0.59 -5.95
CA SER A 84 -7.31 -0.24 -6.64
C SER A 84 -7.21 -0.51 -8.15
N THR A 85 -6.09 -0.13 -8.78
CA THR A 85 -5.86 -0.36 -10.21
C THR A 85 -5.83 -1.84 -10.51
N PHE A 86 -5.11 -2.64 -9.73
CA PHE A 86 -5.03 -4.09 -9.94
C PHE A 86 -6.42 -4.76 -9.86
N ILE A 87 -7.23 -4.40 -8.86
CA ILE A 87 -8.59 -4.95 -8.70
C ILE A 87 -9.49 -4.56 -9.88
N GLN A 88 -9.38 -3.32 -10.35
CA GLN A 88 -10.18 -2.81 -11.47
C GLN A 88 -9.77 -3.45 -12.81
N GLN A 89 -8.48 -3.71 -13.01
CA GLN A 89 -7.96 -4.35 -14.22
C GLN A 89 -8.30 -5.84 -14.27
N HIS A 90 -8.38 -6.51 -13.11
CA HIS A 90 -8.54 -7.97 -13.01
C HIS A 90 -9.77 -8.40 -12.21
N PRO A 91 -11.00 -7.96 -12.55
CA PRO A 91 -12.19 -8.17 -11.71
C PRO A 91 -12.63 -9.64 -11.64
N THR A 92 -12.28 -10.46 -12.63
CA THR A 92 -12.63 -11.89 -12.69
C THR A 92 -11.57 -12.79 -12.09
N LEU A 93 -10.38 -12.27 -11.79
CA LEU A 93 -9.25 -13.04 -11.27
C LEU A 93 -9.59 -13.59 -9.87
N PRO A 94 -9.64 -14.91 -9.66
CA PRO A 94 -10.07 -15.48 -8.38
C PRO A 94 -9.35 -14.93 -7.14
N PRO A 95 -8.01 -14.80 -7.10
CA PRO A 95 -7.33 -14.20 -5.96
C PRO A 95 -7.62 -12.70 -5.76
N ALA A 96 -7.98 -11.96 -6.81
CA ALA A 96 -8.34 -10.55 -6.70
C ALA A 96 -9.65 -10.34 -5.91
N LYS A 97 -10.56 -11.31 -5.92
CA LYS A 97 -11.86 -11.24 -5.20
C LYS A 97 -11.70 -11.03 -3.69
N SER A 98 -10.65 -11.58 -3.08
CA SER A 98 -10.39 -11.42 -1.65
C SER A 98 -9.44 -10.25 -1.33
N LEU A 99 -8.76 -9.70 -2.35
CA LEU A 99 -7.71 -8.70 -2.19
C LEU A 99 -8.21 -7.43 -1.51
N SER A 100 -9.41 -6.94 -1.84
CA SER A 100 -9.97 -5.74 -1.18
C SER A 100 -10.08 -5.93 0.33
N SER A 101 -10.57 -7.09 0.78
CA SER A 101 -10.71 -7.35 2.22
C SER A 101 -9.36 -7.56 2.90
N ARG A 102 -8.39 -8.19 2.22
CA ARG A 102 -7.01 -8.30 2.69
C ARG A 102 -6.37 -6.92 2.86
N PHE A 103 -6.56 -6.03 1.88
CA PHE A 103 -6.01 -4.69 1.93
C PHE A 103 -6.67 -3.82 3.01
N VAL A 104 -7.98 -3.97 3.27
CA VAL A 104 -8.64 -3.34 4.44
C VAL A 104 -7.98 -3.77 5.75
N ASN A 105 -7.72 -5.06 5.92
CA ASN A 105 -7.04 -5.55 7.12
C ASN A 105 -5.61 -5.02 7.23
N GLU A 106 -4.91 -4.92 6.10
CA GLU A 106 -3.56 -4.37 6.05
C GLU A 106 -3.55 -2.87 6.38
N LEU A 107 -4.48 -2.07 5.87
CA LEU A 107 -4.63 -0.66 6.23
C LEU A 107 -4.92 -0.49 7.72
N ALA A 108 -5.74 -1.38 8.30
CA ALA A 108 -5.99 -1.39 9.74
C ALA A 108 -4.73 -1.72 10.54
N ARG A 109 -3.92 -2.70 10.09
CA ARG A 109 -2.64 -3.05 10.70
C ARG A 109 -1.66 -1.87 10.70
N ARG A 110 -1.71 -1.01 9.67
CA ARG A 110 -0.93 0.23 9.58
C ARG A 110 -1.55 1.43 10.31
N GLU A 111 -2.72 1.24 10.92
CA GLU A 111 -3.52 2.33 11.49
C GLU A 111 -3.89 3.44 10.47
N ASP A 112 -3.89 3.13 9.17
CA ASP A 112 -4.28 4.08 8.12
C ASP A 112 -5.81 4.07 7.95
N TRP A 113 -6.49 4.51 9.00
CA TRP A 113 -7.94 4.51 9.08
C TRP A 113 -8.59 5.42 8.03
N ARG A 114 -7.91 6.50 7.63
CA ARG A 114 -8.40 7.45 6.63
C ARG A 114 -8.42 6.80 5.25
N THR A 115 -7.31 6.16 4.86
CA THR A 115 -7.26 5.42 3.59
C THR A 115 -8.20 4.22 3.63
N LEU A 116 -8.33 3.52 4.77
CA LEU A 116 -9.29 2.42 4.94
C LEU A 116 -10.72 2.83 4.59
N LEU A 117 -11.21 3.94 5.17
CA LEU A 117 -12.56 4.43 4.92
C LEU A 117 -12.77 4.98 3.50
N THR A 118 -11.68 5.43 2.86
CA THR A 118 -11.71 5.88 1.45
C THR A 118 -11.72 4.68 0.49
N PHE A 119 -10.98 3.62 0.82
CA PHE A 119 -10.87 2.38 0.05
C PHE A 119 -12.12 1.52 0.15
N SER A 120 -12.71 1.42 1.34
CA SER A 120 -13.93 0.67 1.60
C SER A 120 -15.03 1.61 2.07
N PRO A 121 -15.73 2.32 1.16
CA PRO A 121 -16.81 3.22 1.53
C PRO A 121 -18.01 2.48 2.16
N GLN A 122 -18.18 1.20 1.82
CA GLN A 122 -19.16 0.29 2.40
C GLN A 122 -18.48 -0.76 3.28
N ALA A 123 -19.25 -1.38 4.18
CA ALA A 123 -18.75 -2.42 5.07
C ALA A 123 -18.34 -3.68 4.27
N PRO A 124 -17.10 -4.18 4.41
CA PRO A 124 -16.69 -5.44 3.79
C PRO A 124 -17.51 -6.63 4.27
N LYS A 125 -17.57 -7.70 3.46
CA LYS A 125 -18.25 -8.96 3.84
C LYS A 125 -17.49 -9.75 4.91
N PRO A 126 -16.17 -9.99 4.80
CA PRO A 126 -15.45 -10.80 5.79
C PRO A 126 -15.42 -10.12 7.16
N VAL A 127 -15.65 -10.92 8.21
CA VAL A 127 -15.84 -10.43 9.59
C VAL A 127 -14.67 -9.57 10.07
N ALA A 128 -13.42 -10.02 9.88
CA ALA A 128 -12.24 -9.27 10.30
C ALA A 128 -12.16 -7.87 9.65
N ALA A 129 -12.35 -7.80 8.33
CA ALA A 129 -12.34 -6.53 7.59
C ALA A 129 -13.51 -5.63 7.99
N ARG A 130 -14.67 -6.23 8.28
CA ARG A 130 -15.84 -5.50 8.77
C ARG A 130 -15.63 -4.90 10.16
N CYS A 131 -15.00 -5.64 11.08
CA CYS A 131 -14.62 -5.12 12.41
C CYS A 131 -13.66 -3.93 12.28
N ASN A 132 -12.62 -4.06 11.45
CA ASN A 132 -11.67 -2.99 11.17
C ASN A 132 -12.35 -1.74 10.58
N TYR A 133 -13.29 -1.94 9.64
CA TYR A 133 -14.09 -0.85 9.08
C TYR A 133 -14.91 -0.11 10.14
N TYR A 134 -15.61 -0.83 11.02
CA TYR A 134 -16.41 -0.18 12.07
C TYR A 134 -15.54 0.50 13.14
N TYR A 135 -14.38 -0.07 13.46
CA TYR A 135 -13.39 0.57 14.31
C TYR A 135 -12.94 1.91 13.72
N ALA A 136 -12.59 1.93 12.43
CA ALA A 136 -12.23 3.15 11.70
C ALA A 136 -13.37 4.18 11.71
N LYS A 137 -14.61 3.75 11.45
CA LYS A 137 -15.81 4.62 11.50
C LYS A 137 -16.02 5.23 12.87
N TRP A 138 -15.86 4.44 13.94
CA TRP A 138 -16.02 4.92 15.32
C TRP A 138 -14.99 5.99 15.67
N GLY A 139 -13.71 5.75 15.36
CA GLY A 139 -12.64 6.73 15.57
C GLY A 139 -12.86 8.03 14.79
N ASN A 140 -13.32 7.93 13.54
CA ASN A 140 -13.54 9.10 12.69
C ASN A 140 -14.67 9.99 13.20
N ARG A 141 -15.72 9.42 13.80
CA ARG A 141 -16.81 10.18 14.43
C ARG A 141 -16.35 10.92 15.69
N ARG A 142 -15.51 10.28 16.51
CA ARG A 142 -15.06 10.84 17.79
C ARG A 142 -13.97 11.91 17.62
N SER A 143 -13.24 11.89 16.51
CA SER A 143 -12.19 12.87 16.20
C SER A 143 -11.95 12.95 14.69
N PRO A 144 -12.79 13.69 13.94
CA PRO A 144 -12.60 13.91 12.51
C PRO A 144 -11.18 14.42 12.23
N GLY A 145 -10.40 13.69 11.44
CA GLY A 145 -9.03 14.06 11.06
C GLY A 145 -7.89 13.72 12.03
N ARG A 146 -8.15 13.06 13.18
CA ARG A 146 -7.11 12.76 14.18
C ARG A 146 -6.52 11.33 14.14
N LEU A 147 -7.07 10.47 13.29
CA LEU A 147 -6.72 9.05 13.23
C LEU A 147 -5.32 8.72 12.67
N GLY A 148 -4.48 9.71 12.34
CA GLY A 148 -3.13 9.47 11.79
C GLY A 148 -1.95 9.57 12.77
N ARG A 149 -2.16 9.59 14.10
CA ARG A 149 -1.03 9.73 15.05
C ARG A 149 -1.35 9.19 16.44
N HIS A 150 -1.40 7.87 16.62
CA HIS A 150 -1.34 7.23 17.95
C HIS A 150 0.08 6.97 18.45
N GLY A 151 1.10 7.65 17.89
CA GLY A 151 2.41 7.83 18.54
C GLY A 151 2.42 8.94 19.61
N ARG A 152 1.37 9.08 20.43
CA ARG A 152 1.25 10.17 21.44
C ARG A 152 0.85 9.75 22.85
N ASP A 153 0.92 8.47 23.19
CA ASP A 153 0.83 8.08 24.61
C ASP A 153 2.02 8.60 25.43
N LEU A 154 3.19 8.81 24.80
CA LEU A 154 4.35 9.45 25.45
C LEU A 154 4.05 10.86 25.97
N ALA A 155 3.25 11.67 25.26
CA ALA A 155 2.98 13.05 25.67
C ALA A 155 2.04 13.12 26.89
N VAL A 156 1.05 12.23 26.95
CA VAL A 156 0.13 12.16 28.10
C VAL A 156 0.88 11.67 29.33
N TRP A 157 1.70 10.63 29.19
CA TRP A 157 2.56 10.15 30.27
C TRP A 157 3.57 11.20 30.74
N GLN A 158 4.16 11.99 29.84
CA GLN A 158 5.06 13.09 30.22
C GLN A 158 4.37 14.20 31.01
N VAL A 159 3.14 14.59 30.64
CA VAL A 159 2.37 15.61 31.38
C VAL A 159 1.96 15.10 32.76
N VAL A 160 1.50 13.84 32.86
CA VAL A 160 1.12 13.22 34.13
C VAL A 160 2.34 13.05 35.04
N ALA A 161 3.46 12.55 34.51
CA ALA A 161 4.71 12.41 35.25
C ALA A 161 5.27 13.77 35.71
N GLY A 162 5.16 14.81 34.89
CA GLY A 162 5.57 16.18 35.24
C GLY A 162 4.75 16.74 36.41
N ARG A 163 3.42 16.56 36.40
CA ARG A 163 2.54 17.01 37.49
C ARG A 163 2.77 16.25 38.79
N LEU A 164 3.00 14.94 38.72
CA LEU A 164 3.37 14.12 39.88
C LEU A 164 4.70 14.58 40.50
N ARG A 165 5.71 14.84 39.67
CA ARG A 165 7.02 15.33 40.16
C ARG A 165 6.88 16.68 40.87
N GLN A 166 6.09 17.61 40.32
CA GLN A 166 5.80 18.90 40.97
C GLN A 166 5.02 18.75 42.28
N ALA A 167 4.05 17.82 42.35
CA ALA A 167 3.30 17.55 43.57
C ALA A 167 4.20 17.00 44.68
N VAL A 168 5.10 16.06 44.36
CA VAL A 168 6.08 15.51 45.31
C VAL A 168 7.03 16.60 45.81
N GLN A 169 7.54 17.47 44.93
CA GLN A 169 8.40 18.58 45.32
C GLN A 169 7.69 19.58 46.26
N ARG A 170 6.41 19.88 46.00
CA ARG A 170 5.60 20.76 46.88
C ARG A 170 5.38 20.15 48.27
N LEU A 171 5.13 18.84 48.35
CA LEU A 171 4.99 18.14 49.63
C LEU A 171 6.32 18.07 50.39
N ALA A 172 7.43 17.83 49.70
CA ALA A 172 8.76 17.85 50.30
C ALA A 172 9.12 19.24 50.85
N GLY A 173 8.85 20.31 50.09
CA GLY A 173 9.07 21.69 50.55
C GLY A 173 8.21 22.07 51.75
N ARG A 174 6.94 21.65 51.79
CA ARG A 174 6.06 21.86 52.97
C ARG A 174 6.57 21.14 54.22
N ARG A 175 7.16 19.95 54.07
CA ARG A 175 7.74 19.20 55.19
C ARG A 175 8.99 19.89 55.77
N GLN A 176 9.81 20.50 54.91
CA GLN A 176 10.99 21.26 55.34
C GLN A 176 10.61 22.59 56.01
N ALA A 177 9.59 23.29 55.50
CA ALA A 177 9.07 24.52 56.12
C ALA A 177 8.51 24.26 57.52
N ASN A 178 7.67 23.23 57.70
CA ASN A 178 7.14 22.86 59.02
C ASN A 178 8.23 22.38 60.00
N ALA A 179 9.33 21.79 59.50
CA ALA A 179 10.45 21.40 60.36
C ALA A 179 11.28 22.60 60.85
N ALA A 180 11.35 23.69 60.09
CA ALA A 180 12.05 24.92 60.47
C ALA A 180 11.28 25.72 61.54
N ASP A 181 9.95 25.77 61.45
CA ASP A 181 9.10 26.47 62.43
C ASP A 181 9.16 25.84 63.83
N HIS A 182 9.47 24.54 63.94
CA HIS A 182 9.63 23.86 65.23
C HIS A 182 11.00 24.06 65.89
N VAL A 183 12.01 24.57 65.17
CA VAL A 183 13.36 24.84 65.74
C VAL A 183 13.49 26.30 66.21
N GLY A 184 12.67 27.22 65.68
CA GLY A 184 12.69 28.64 66.06
C GLY A 184 11.90 29.01 67.32
N ASN A 185 11.26 28.05 68.00
CA ASN A 185 10.42 28.28 69.17
C ASN A 185 10.91 27.52 70.42
N ALA A 186 12.21 27.23 70.47
CA ALA A 186 12.93 26.70 71.63
C ALA A 186 13.89 27.75 72.19
#